data_AF-K0JKP1-F1
#
_entry.id   AF-K0JKP1-F1
#
_cell.length_a   1.000
_cell.length_b   1.000
_cell.length_c   1.000
_cell.angle_alpha   90.00
_cell.angle_beta   90.00
_cell.angle_gamma   90.00
#
_symmetry.space_group_name_H-M   'P 1'
#
loop_
_entity.id
_entity.type
_entity.pdbx_description
1 polymer ?
#
loop_
_entity_poly.entity_id
_entity_poly.type
_entity_poly.pdbx_seq_one_letter_code
_entity_poly.pdbx_strand_id
1 'polypeptide(L)'
;MNTIEEYTPTTSKYELYTHLSEQIVSGKIRTFSEIFTYASNVNFEKINDHNNILKGLFNLIRKINWGFFNNLDKEMYPKLWDQFVIENPKYSFAGDLKLSLTIADIYIAMLDIHGYTKFCEENKNNLSKMHALDDLLQNKISELTRFYNVISHRKQGDEIVMMCPSATDALSATMAIIGALSKKRILTECPDIDTSIFPEFKVSAGIAGGMSNNSLIITEDGDLSGFLINNAARMQARANMLSPKDTKIIVTKNLQFNFLKENSKVKSEIFEKNIISFYDNGMISFKGTEIPIVEAIFNPNEKYKEAFFNEMEELVKSIKGNLWKQRLFTSILDLISKAVSSMPKFQINKRVNEYISAYDNKTIYDLCNSANGAYVVKENYKEAIDTFALIIKLLKTIPDFDPMVLEYAESICNGYEKVLPIYDIVIKKEIEMNLTEIFPANHVPIFQNVQKANETYNKLMKYALDSNALKRRKSIWYGILEKELNNLVINMYSGKK
;
A
#
# COMPACT_ATOMS: atom_id res chain seq x y z
N MET A 1 -7.93 -55.20 6.17
CA MET A 1 -7.85 -54.87 7.60
C MET A 1 -8.95 -53.88 7.92
N ASN A 2 -9.91 -54.28 8.76
CA ASN A 2 -11.09 -53.48 9.10
C ASN A 2 -10.80 -52.54 10.28
N THR A 3 -9.98 -52.97 11.23
CA THR A 3 -9.56 -52.14 12.37
C THR A 3 -8.05 -52.25 12.60
N ILE A 4 -7.45 -51.23 13.21
CA ILE A 4 -5.99 -51.20 13.40
C ILE A 4 -5.51 -52.24 14.42
N GLU A 5 -6.40 -52.74 15.29
CA GLU A 5 -6.10 -53.82 16.25
C GLU A 5 -5.85 -55.17 15.57
N GLU A 6 -6.35 -55.36 14.34
CA GLU A 6 -6.11 -56.57 13.54
C GLU A 6 -4.68 -56.62 12.96
N TYR A 7 -3.88 -55.58 13.14
CA TYR A 7 -2.50 -55.53 12.64
C TYR A 7 -1.62 -56.60 13.29
N THR A 8 -0.91 -57.36 12.46
CA THR A 8 0.14 -58.29 12.90
C THR A 8 1.42 -58.05 12.08
N PRO A 9 2.59 -58.54 12.54
CA PRO A 9 3.84 -58.43 11.77
C PRO A 9 3.81 -59.09 10.38
N THR A 10 2.81 -59.93 10.09
CA THR A 10 2.60 -60.55 8.78
C THR A 10 1.61 -59.79 7.89
N THR A 11 0.94 -58.76 8.41
CA THR A 11 0.06 -57.89 7.62
C THR A 11 0.84 -57.25 6.48
N SER A 12 0.28 -57.27 5.27
CA SER A 12 0.98 -56.73 4.10
C SER A 12 1.13 -55.21 4.20
N LYS A 13 2.24 -54.67 3.67
CA LYS A 13 2.47 -53.22 3.65
C LYS A 13 1.38 -52.43 2.91
N TYR A 14 0.80 -53.01 1.86
CA TYR A 14 -0.26 -52.39 1.07
C TYR A 14 -1.57 -52.31 1.84
N GLU A 15 -1.88 -53.33 2.62
CA GLU A 15 -3.08 -53.37 3.45
C GLU A 15 -3.02 -52.33 4.57
N LEU A 16 -1.86 -52.20 5.25
CA LEU A 16 -1.63 -51.15 6.23
C LEU A 16 -1.73 -49.75 5.61
N TYR A 17 -1.07 -49.53 4.46
CA TYR A 17 -1.12 -48.26 3.75
C TYR A 17 -2.55 -47.88 3.34
N THR A 18 -3.32 -48.84 2.82
CA THR A 18 -4.71 -48.62 2.39
C THR A 18 -5.58 -48.24 3.58
N HIS A 19 -5.50 -48.99 4.68
CA HIS A 19 -6.26 -48.70 5.90
C HIS A 19 -5.95 -47.30 6.45
N LEU A 20 -4.67 -46.95 6.59
CA LEU A 20 -4.27 -45.63 7.09
C LEU A 20 -4.69 -44.51 6.13
N SER A 21 -4.62 -44.74 4.81
CA SER A 21 -5.10 -43.79 3.80
C SER A 21 -6.60 -43.54 3.94
N GLU A 22 -7.40 -44.59 4.14
CA GLU A 22 -8.85 -44.46 4.39
C GLU A 22 -9.15 -43.67 5.66
N GLN A 23 -8.37 -43.87 6.73
CA GLN A 23 -8.55 -43.09 7.95
C GLN A 23 -8.20 -41.61 7.77
N ILE A 24 -7.18 -41.30 6.97
CA ILE A 24 -6.85 -39.92 6.58
C ILE A 24 -7.99 -39.31 5.76
N VAL A 25 -8.47 -40.00 4.73
CA VAL A 25 -9.57 -39.53 3.88
C VAL A 25 -10.88 -39.33 4.66
N SER A 26 -11.14 -40.18 5.66
CA SER A 26 -12.30 -40.05 6.54
C SER A 26 -12.17 -38.92 7.58
N GLY A 27 -11.00 -38.27 7.66
CA GLY A 27 -10.72 -37.18 8.61
C GLY A 27 -10.43 -37.64 10.03
N LYS A 28 -10.25 -38.96 10.28
CA LYS A 28 -9.85 -39.50 11.59
C LYS A 28 -8.37 -39.29 11.90
N ILE A 29 -7.54 -39.20 10.85
CA ILE A 29 -6.13 -38.81 10.96
C ILE A 29 -5.96 -37.53 10.14
N ARG A 30 -5.69 -36.43 10.82
CA ARG A 30 -5.53 -35.09 10.24
C ARG A 30 -4.06 -34.66 10.17
N THR A 31 -3.25 -35.09 11.13
CA THR A 31 -1.84 -34.70 11.24
C THR A 31 -0.89 -35.88 11.06
N PHE A 32 0.39 -35.62 10.78
CA PHE A 32 1.38 -36.69 10.63
C PHE A 32 1.66 -37.38 11.97
N SER A 33 1.70 -36.62 13.08
CA SER A 33 1.86 -37.19 14.41
C SER A 33 0.70 -38.11 14.81
N GLU A 34 -0.53 -37.81 14.38
CA GLU A 34 -1.70 -38.65 14.65
C GLU A 34 -1.61 -40.05 14.03
N ILE A 35 -0.81 -40.27 12.99
CA ILE A 35 -0.56 -41.61 12.45
C ILE A 35 0.01 -42.52 13.55
N PHE A 36 0.96 -42.01 14.33
CA PHE A 36 1.63 -42.79 15.38
C PHE A 36 0.75 -42.96 16.62
N THR A 37 -0.14 -42.00 16.88
CA THR A 37 -1.14 -42.13 17.94
C THR A 37 -2.21 -43.16 17.57
N TYR A 38 -2.74 -43.09 16.35
CA TYR A 38 -3.75 -44.03 15.85
C TYR A 38 -3.19 -45.44 15.71
N ALA A 39 -2.00 -45.58 15.13
CA ALA A 39 -1.35 -46.87 14.89
C ALA A 39 -0.30 -47.20 15.97
N SER A 40 -0.61 -46.96 17.24
CA SER A 40 0.34 -47.12 18.37
C SER A 40 0.87 -48.56 18.54
N ASN A 41 0.12 -49.55 18.09
CA ASN A 41 0.50 -50.97 18.05
C ASN A 41 1.42 -51.34 16.87
N VAL A 42 1.63 -50.42 15.92
CA VAL A 42 2.46 -50.63 14.73
C VAL A 42 3.88 -50.12 14.97
N ASN A 43 4.87 -51.01 14.91
CA ASN A 43 6.28 -50.60 14.88
C ASN A 43 6.72 -50.38 13.42
N PHE A 44 6.56 -49.15 12.93
CA PHE A 44 6.90 -48.77 11.56
C PHE A 44 8.37 -49.04 11.20
N GLU A 45 9.32 -48.93 12.14
CA GLU A 45 10.76 -49.15 11.87
C GLU A 45 11.06 -50.60 11.48
N LYS A 46 10.22 -51.56 11.89
CA LYS A 46 10.35 -52.97 11.54
C LYS A 46 9.69 -53.33 10.21
N ILE A 47 8.96 -52.41 9.60
CA ILE A 47 8.28 -52.63 8.32
C ILE A 47 9.27 -52.36 7.19
N ASN A 48 9.40 -53.32 6.27
CA ASN A 48 10.17 -53.11 5.06
C ASN A 48 9.55 -51.97 4.25
N ASP A 49 10.38 -51.03 3.77
CA ASP A 49 9.93 -49.89 2.96
C ASP A 49 9.04 -48.86 3.70
N HIS A 50 9.11 -48.81 5.03
CA HIS A 50 8.29 -47.92 5.87
C HIS A 50 8.41 -46.43 5.50
N ASN A 51 9.58 -45.97 5.06
CA ASN A 51 9.78 -44.58 4.65
C ASN A 51 8.89 -44.20 3.46
N ASN A 52 8.72 -45.08 2.47
CA ASN A 52 7.87 -44.80 1.32
C ASN A 52 6.39 -44.81 1.70
N ILE A 53 5.98 -45.69 2.61
CA ILE A 53 4.61 -45.70 3.18
C ILE A 53 4.34 -44.37 3.88
N LEU A 54 5.22 -43.97 4.80
CA LEU A 54 5.07 -42.73 5.57
C LEU A 54 5.13 -41.48 4.68
N LYS A 55 5.98 -41.45 3.65
CA LYS A 55 5.99 -40.38 2.62
C LYS A 55 4.66 -40.32 1.86
N GLY A 56 4.11 -41.47 1.46
CA GLY A 56 2.81 -41.55 0.79
C GLY A 56 1.68 -41.01 1.66
N LEU A 57 1.62 -41.44 2.92
CA LEU A 57 0.62 -40.98 3.89
C LEU A 57 0.78 -39.49 4.20
N PHE A 58 2.02 -39.01 4.39
CA PHE A 58 2.29 -37.59 4.61
C PHE A 58 1.87 -36.73 3.41
N ASN A 59 2.16 -37.17 2.19
CA ASN A 59 1.70 -36.51 0.97
C ASN A 59 0.18 -36.43 0.89
N LEU A 60 -0.52 -37.50 1.32
CA LEU A 60 -1.97 -37.53 1.36
C LEU A 60 -2.51 -36.52 2.39
N ILE A 61 -1.93 -36.48 3.59
CA ILE A 61 -2.26 -35.50 4.63
C ILE A 61 -2.08 -34.07 4.12
N ARG A 62 -0.94 -33.74 3.50
CA ARG A 62 -0.71 -32.40 2.93
C ARG A 62 -1.77 -32.03 1.90
N LYS A 63 -2.08 -32.95 0.97
CA LYS A 63 -3.05 -32.68 -0.09
C LYS A 63 -4.47 -32.43 0.42
N ILE A 64 -4.88 -33.09 1.50
CA ILE A 64 -6.25 -33.01 2.02
C ILE A 64 -6.37 -31.90 3.08
N ASN A 65 -5.39 -31.78 3.97
CA ASN A 65 -5.55 -31.01 5.21
C ASN A 65 -4.70 -29.72 5.27
N TRP A 66 -3.74 -29.51 4.37
CA TRP A 66 -2.86 -28.33 4.45
C TRP A 66 -3.36 -27.13 3.64
N GLY A 67 -4.45 -27.25 2.89
CA GLY A 67 -5.08 -26.14 2.18
C GLY A 67 -4.09 -25.36 1.30
N PHE A 68 -3.89 -24.08 1.60
CA PHE A 68 -2.92 -23.19 0.94
C PHE A 68 -1.47 -23.71 1.00
N PHE A 69 -1.14 -24.59 1.95
CA PHE A 69 0.20 -25.14 2.12
C PHE A 69 0.36 -26.54 1.50
N ASN A 70 -0.60 -27.02 0.69
CA ASN A 70 -0.54 -28.38 0.13
C ASN A 70 0.75 -28.69 -0.66
N ASN A 71 1.36 -27.66 -1.26
CA ASN A 71 2.61 -27.74 -2.02
C ASN A 71 3.85 -27.42 -1.18
N LEU A 72 3.70 -27.06 0.10
CA LEU A 72 4.81 -26.75 0.99
C LEU A 72 5.66 -28.00 1.21
N ASP A 73 6.92 -27.93 0.79
CA ASP A 73 7.85 -29.04 0.76
C ASP A 73 9.24 -28.59 1.24
N LYS A 74 9.92 -29.43 2.01
CA LYS A 74 11.22 -29.09 2.60
C LYS A 74 12.31 -28.82 1.57
N GLU A 75 12.32 -29.55 0.45
CA GLU A 75 13.35 -29.39 -0.58
C GLU A 75 13.07 -28.16 -1.44
N MET A 76 11.79 -27.91 -1.75
CA MET A 76 11.39 -26.81 -2.64
C MET A 76 11.26 -25.47 -1.91
N TYR A 77 10.86 -25.49 -0.64
CA TYR A 77 10.53 -24.32 0.18
C TYR A 77 11.19 -24.37 1.57
N PRO A 78 12.53 -24.59 1.68
CA PRO A 78 13.18 -24.74 2.99
C PRO A 78 12.93 -23.61 3.99
N LYS A 79 12.92 -22.34 3.56
CA LYS A 79 12.71 -21.20 4.49
C LYS A 79 11.29 -21.20 5.05
N LEU A 80 10.29 -21.44 4.20
CA LEU A 80 8.89 -21.53 4.63
C LEU A 80 8.65 -22.80 5.46
N TRP A 81 9.29 -23.90 5.11
CA TRP A 81 9.17 -25.15 5.86
C TRP A 81 9.58 -24.97 7.33
N ASP A 82 10.74 -24.36 7.57
CA ASP A 82 11.23 -24.07 8.93
C ASP A 82 10.26 -23.16 9.72
N GLN A 83 9.62 -22.22 9.02
CA GLN A 83 8.65 -21.31 9.63
C GLN A 83 7.33 -21.98 9.97
N PHE A 84 6.80 -22.85 9.11
CA PHE A 84 5.42 -23.35 9.20
C PHE A 84 5.27 -24.79 9.68
N VAL A 85 6.32 -25.60 9.63
CA VAL A 85 6.25 -27.03 9.96
C VAL A 85 6.95 -27.31 11.28
N ILE A 86 6.32 -28.11 12.14
CA ILE A 86 6.96 -28.76 13.29
C ILE A 86 7.47 -30.11 12.78
N GLU A 87 8.76 -30.17 12.50
CA GLU A 87 9.37 -31.39 11.97
C GLU A 87 9.24 -32.57 12.94
N ASN A 88 8.98 -33.76 12.39
CA ASN A 88 9.03 -34.97 13.18
C ASN A 88 10.49 -35.31 13.52
N PRO A 89 10.84 -35.57 14.80
CA PRO A 89 12.22 -35.83 15.21
C PRO A 89 12.89 -37.03 14.53
N LYS A 90 12.09 -38.03 14.11
CA LYS A 90 12.59 -39.26 13.46
C LYS A 90 12.55 -39.18 11.94
N TYR A 91 11.59 -38.44 11.39
CA TYR A 91 11.32 -38.39 9.95
C TYR A 91 11.39 -36.94 9.46
N SER A 92 12.59 -36.47 9.13
CA SER A 92 12.87 -35.08 8.77
C SER A 92 12.21 -34.60 7.47
N PHE A 93 11.58 -35.48 6.70
CA PHE A 93 10.80 -35.16 5.50
C PHE A 93 9.33 -34.85 5.81
N ALA A 94 8.88 -35.06 7.05
CA ALA A 94 7.50 -34.94 7.47
C ALA A 94 7.37 -34.17 8.78
N GLY A 95 6.17 -33.69 9.06
CA GLY A 95 5.87 -32.91 10.24
C GLY A 95 4.43 -32.43 10.25
N ASP A 96 4.10 -31.61 11.24
CA ASP A 96 2.77 -31.05 11.40
C ASP A 96 2.76 -29.54 11.10
N LEU A 97 1.70 -29.06 10.46
CA LEU A 97 1.52 -27.64 10.17
C LEU A 97 1.21 -26.88 11.47
N LYS A 98 1.86 -25.74 11.69
CA LYS A 98 1.61 -24.88 12.85
C LYS A 98 0.27 -24.14 12.68
N LEU A 99 -0.75 -24.46 13.49
CA LEU A 99 -2.11 -23.86 13.40
C LEU A 99 -2.29 -22.51 14.18
N SER A 100 -1.19 -21.76 14.40
CA SER A 100 -1.06 -20.38 14.98
C SER A 100 -1.32 -20.16 16.49
N LEU A 101 -0.70 -19.14 17.13
CA LEU A 101 -1.24 -17.75 17.22
C LEU A 101 -0.31 -16.60 16.75
N THR A 102 1.00 -16.82 16.61
CA THR A 102 1.96 -15.80 16.12
C THR A 102 3.08 -16.47 15.34
N ILE A 103 2.95 -16.50 14.01
CA ILE A 103 4.07 -16.83 13.12
C ILE A 103 4.82 -15.52 12.91
N ALA A 104 5.97 -15.37 13.56
CA ALA A 104 6.82 -14.20 13.39
C ALA A 104 7.45 -14.20 12.00
N ASP A 105 7.73 -13.01 11.47
CA ASP A 105 8.58 -12.79 10.30
C ASP A 105 8.12 -13.41 8.97
N ILE A 106 6.80 -13.52 8.77
CA ILE A 106 6.20 -13.84 7.48
C ILE A 106 5.62 -12.60 6.79
N TYR A 107 5.48 -12.70 5.47
CA TYR A 107 4.93 -11.65 4.62
C TYR A 107 3.89 -12.22 3.66
N ILE A 108 2.85 -11.43 3.42
CA ILE A 108 1.83 -11.70 2.41
C ILE A 108 1.93 -10.65 1.33
N ALA A 109 2.00 -11.10 0.09
CA ALA A 109 1.77 -10.25 -1.07
C ALA A 109 0.45 -10.63 -1.74
N MET A 110 -0.36 -9.65 -2.08
CA MET A 110 -1.58 -9.80 -2.87
C MET A 110 -1.43 -9.01 -4.16
N LEU A 111 -1.68 -9.68 -5.28
CA LEU A 111 -1.56 -9.14 -6.63
C LEU A 111 -2.88 -9.28 -7.35
N ASP A 112 -3.23 -8.28 -8.16
CA ASP A 112 -4.41 -8.25 -9.02
C ASP A 112 -4.01 -7.75 -10.42
N ILE A 113 -4.55 -8.39 -11.47
CA ILE A 113 -4.06 -8.25 -12.85
C ILE A 113 -5.02 -7.38 -13.67
N HIS A 114 -4.65 -6.13 -13.88
CA HIS A 114 -5.42 -5.23 -14.73
C HIS A 114 -5.50 -5.72 -16.17
N GLY A 115 -6.71 -5.70 -16.71
CA GLY A 115 -6.99 -6.16 -18.08
C GLY A 115 -7.30 -7.65 -18.20
N TYR A 116 -7.21 -8.43 -17.12
CA TYR A 116 -7.58 -9.85 -17.12
C TYR A 116 -9.02 -10.06 -17.59
N THR A 117 -9.99 -9.40 -16.94
CA THR A 117 -11.41 -9.55 -17.27
C THR A 117 -11.68 -9.22 -18.74
N LYS A 118 -11.09 -8.11 -19.23
CA LYS A 118 -11.19 -7.69 -20.63
C LYS A 118 -10.60 -8.74 -21.59
N PHE A 119 -9.43 -9.29 -21.27
CA PHE A 119 -8.81 -10.35 -22.08
C PHE A 119 -9.70 -11.59 -22.16
N CYS A 120 -10.28 -12.01 -21.04
CA CYS A 120 -11.19 -13.15 -20.97
C CYS A 120 -12.46 -12.93 -21.81
N GLU A 121 -13.04 -11.72 -21.77
CA GLU A 121 -14.20 -11.35 -22.58
C GLU A 121 -13.89 -11.35 -24.09
N GLU A 122 -12.77 -10.77 -24.49
CA GLU A 122 -12.32 -10.70 -25.89
C GLU A 122 -11.96 -12.08 -26.46
N ASN A 123 -11.47 -13.00 -25.62
CA ASN A 123 -11.00 -14.32 -26.02
C ASN A 123 -11.92 -15.47 -25.55
N LYS A 124 -13.17 -15.18 -25.16
CA LYS A 124 -14.13 -16.19 -24.67
C LYS A 124 -14.37 -17.38 -25.60
N ASN A 125 -14.20 -17.17 -26.92
CA ASN A 125 -14.35 -18.20 -27.94
C ASN A 125 -13.01 -18.86 -28.34
N ASN A 126 -11.89 -18.46 -27.73
CA ASN A 126 -10.55 -18.94 -28.02
C ASN A 126 -10.00 -19.73 -26.82
N LEU A 127 -10.43 -20.99 -26.71
CA LEU A 127 -10.08 -21.87 -25.59
C LEU A 127 -8.57 -22.06 -25.42
N SER A 128 -7.78 -22.07 -26.49
CA SER A 128 -6.33 -22.28 -26.37
C SER A 128 -5.66 -21.11 -25.63
N LYS A 129 -6.07 -19.87 -25.90
CA LYS A 129 -5.57 -18.70 -25.16
C LYS A 129 -6.05 -18.69 -23.71
N MET A 130 -7.27 -19.13 -23.45
CA MET A 130 -7.79 -19.24 -22.09
C MET A 130 -7.04 -20.30 -21.28
N HIS A 131 -6.78 -21.48 -21.86
CA HIS A 131 -5.97 -22.52 -21.23
C HIS A 131 -4.52 -22.08 -21.01
N ALA A 132 -3.94 -21.35 -21.97
CA ALA A 132 -2.59 -20.85 -21.79
C ALA A 132 -2.50 -19.80 -20.68
N LEU A 133 -3.52 -18.94 -20.53
CA LEU A 133 -3.59 -17.98 -19.42
C LEU A 133 -3.76 -18.69 -18.08
N ASP A 134 -4.59 -19.72 -18.05
CA ASP A 134 -4.79 -20.56 -16.86
C ASP A 134 -3.48 -21.24 -16.44
N ASP A 135 -2.75 -21.85 -17.38
CA ASP A 135 -1.44 -22.46 -17.16
C ASP A 135 -0.38 -21.44 -16.70
N LEU A 136 -0.37 -20.24 -17.30
CA LEU A 136 0.51 -19.16 -16.87
C LEU A 136 0.28 -18.80 -15.39
N LEU A 137 -0.98 -18.56 -15.01
CA LEU A 137 -1.32 -18.10 -13.66
C LEU A 137 -1.20 -19.21 -12.60
N GLN A 138 -1.56 -20.45 -12.95
CA GLN A 138 -1.58 -21.56 -12.02
C GLN A 138 -0.21 -22.22 -11.85
N ASN A 139 0.50 -22.47 -12.95
CA ASN A 139 1.71 -23.28 -12.95
C ASN A 139 2.96 -22.42 -13.09
N LYS A 140 3.07 -21.63 -14.17
CA LYS A 140 4.31 -20.91 -14.48
C LYS A 140 4.65 -19.83 -13.44
N ILE A 141 3.65 -19.10 -12.93
CA ILE A 141 3.85 -18.16 -11.83
C ILE A 141 4.30 -18.89 -10.56
N SER A 142 3.72 -20.05 -10.24
CA SER A 142 4.14 -20.84 -9.07
C SER A 142 5.60 -21.32 -9.19
N GLU A 143 6.03 -21.73 -10.38
CA GLU A 143 7.43 -22.08 -10.65
C GLU A 143 8.37 -20.88 -10.47
N LEU A 144 7.95 -19.70 -10.94
CA LEU A 144 8.70 -18.46 -10.78
C LEU A 144 8.87 -18.05 -9.33
N THR A 145 7.78 -18.07 -8.55
CA THR A 145 7.83 -17.66 -7.14
C THR A 145 8.58 -18.67 -6.29
N ARG A 146 8.55 -19.95 -6.67
CA ARG A 146 9.34 -21.00 -6.00
C ARG A 146 10.84 -20.72 -6.02
N PHE A 147 11.36 -20.08 -7.07
CA PHE A 147 12.77 -19.65 -7.12
C PHE A 147 13.15 -18.77 -5.90
N TYR A 148 12.21 -17.95 -5.42
CA TYR A 148 12.37 -17.08 -4.25
C TYR A 148 11.90 -17.72 -2.94
N ASN A 149 11.67 -19.03 -2.93
CA ASN A 149 11.10 -19.73 -1.78
C ASN A 149 9.69 -19.24 -1.40
N VAL A 150 8.92 -18.75 -2.38
CA VAL A 150 7.59 -18.18 -2.19
C VAL A 150 6.53 -19.14 -2.71
N ILE A 151 5.56 -19.48 -1.86
CA ILE A 151 4.35 -20.20 -2.27
C ILE A 151 3.37 -19.17 -2.82
N SER A 152 2.87 -19.40 -4.03
CA SER A 152 1.82 -18.59 -4.63
C SER A 152 0.61 -19.45 -4.98
N HIS A 153 -0.57 -18.90 -4.72
CA HIS A 153 -1.83 -19.50 -5.14
C HIS A 153 -2.71 -18.45 -5.80
N ARG A 154 -3.35 -18.86 -6.88
CA ARG A 154 -4.48 -18.15 -7.45
C ARG A 154 -5.71 -18.41 -6.58
N LYS A 155 -6.37 -17.35 -6.07
CA LYS A 155 -7.60 -17.48 -5.26
C LYS A 155 -8.85 -17.44 -6.13
N GLN A 156 -9.27 -16.26 -6.57
CA GLN A 156 -10.49 -16.07 -7.34
C GLN A 156 -10.21 -15.15 -8.53
N GLY A 157 -10.54 -15.58 -9.74
CA GLY A 157 -10.32 -14.78 -10.95
C GLY A 157 -8.83 -14.60 -11.23
N ASP A 158 -8.34 -13.38 -11.08
CA ASP A 158 -6.98 -12.93 -11.36
C ASP A 158 -6.15 -12.59 -10.11
N GLU A 159 -6.73 -12.78 -8.93
CA GLU A 159 -6.04 -12.52 -7.69
C GLU A 159 -5.01 -13.62 -7.38
N ILE A 160 -3.77 -13.20 -7.15
CA ILE A 160 -2.66 -14.05 -6.72
C ILE A 160 -2.29 -13.68 -5.29
N VAL A 161 -2.31 -14.67 -4.40
CA VAL A 161 -1.86 -14.53 -3.02
C VAL A 161 -0.54 -15.27 -2.86
N MET A 162 0.45 -14.59 -2.28
CA MET A 162 1.77 -15.16 -2.03
C MET A 162 2.12 -15.15 -0.55
N MET A 163 2.71 -16.25 -0.10
CA MET A 163 3.32 -16.41 1.22
C MET A 163 4.83 -16.34 1.09
N CYS A 164 5.43 -15.36 1.73
CA CYS A 164 6.84 -15.02 1.55
C CYS A 164 7.59 -15.10 2.89
N PRO A 165 8.77 -15.75 2.92
CA PRO A 165 9.53 -15.95 4.15
C PRO A 165 10.36 -14.72 4.57
N SER A 166 10.55 -13.74 3.68
CA SER A 166 11.27 -12.50 3.97
C SER A 166 10.74 -11.31 3.15
N ALA A 167 11.10 -10.08 3.55
CA ALA A 167 10.70 -8.87 2.80
C ALA A 167 11.35 -8.85 1.40
N THR A 168 12.60 -9.31 1.32
CA THR A 168 13.36 -9.41 0.07
C THR A 168 12.77 -10.43 -0.89
N ASP A 169 12.40 -11.61 -0.39
CA ASP A 169 11.77 -12.65 -1.20
C ASP A 169 10.40 -12.17 -1.71
N ALA A 170 9.64 -11.45 -0.88
CA ALA A 170 8.33 -10.91 -1.26
C ALA A 170 8.42 -9.88 -2.40
N LEU A 171 9.34 -8.91 -2.29
CA LEU A 171 9.55 -7.92 -3.35
C LEU A 171 10.13 -8.58 -4.62
N SER A 172 11.09 -9.50 -4.48
CA SER A 172 11.70 -10.18 -5.62
C SER A 172 10.69 -11.01 -6.42
N ALA A 173 9.88 -11.82 -5.74
CA ALA A 173 8.81 -12.57 -6.38
C ALA A 173 7.77 -11.66 -7.06
N THR A 174 7.37 -10.57 -6.39
CA THR A 174 6.42 -9.60 -6.94
C THR A 174 6.97 -8.95 -8.22
N MET A 175 8.24 -8.52 -8.20
CA MET A 175 8.90 -7.93 -9.37
C MET A 175 9.09 -8.92 -10.51
N ALA A 176 9.37 -10.19 -10.21
CA ALA A 176 9.48 -11.24 -11.21
C ALA A 176 8.14 -11.47 -11.92
N ILE A 177 7.04 -11.56 -11.17
CA ILE A 177 5.68 -11.67 -11.75
C ILE A 177 5.36 -10.47 -12.61
N ILE A 178 5.62 -9.25 -12.12
CA ILE A 178 5.41 -8.02 -12.89
C ILE A 178 6.24 -8.05 -14.19
N GLY A 179 7.49 -8.50 -14.13
CA GLY A 179 8.34 -8.62 -15.30
C GLY A 179 7.77 -9.57 -16.36
N ALA A 180 7.35 -10.76 -15.93
CA ALA A 180 6.72 -11.75 -16.81
C ALA A 180 5.42 -11.22 -17.46
N LEU A 181 4.54 -10.62 -16.66
CA LEU A 181 3.23 -10.12 -17.10
C LEU A 181 3.31 -8.84 -17.95
N SER A 182 4.30 -7.99 -17.70
CA SER A 182 4.53 -6.76 -18.48
C SER A 182 5.44 -6.97 -19.69
N LYS A 183 5.90 -8.21 -19.94
CA LYS A 183 6.86 -8.56 -20.99
C LYS A 183 8.18 -7.80 -20.91
N LYS A 184 8.56 -7.38 -19.71
CA LYS A 184 9.80 -6.65 -19.43
C LYS A 184 10.65 -7.49 -18.52
N ARG A 185 11.87 -7.82 -18.94
CA ARG A 185 12.83 -8.49 -18.07
C ARG A 185 13.38 -7.50 -17.05
N ILE A 186 12.76 -7.47 -15.87
CA ILE A 186 13.17 -6.60 -14.76
C ILE A 186 14.31 -7.27 -13.96
N LEU A 187 14.15 -8.55 -13.66
CA LEU A 187 15.14 -9.36 -12.95
C LEU A 187 15.83 -10.31 -13.93
N THR A 188 17.13 -10.52 -13.73
CA THR A 188 17.95 -11.35 -14.62
C THR A 188 18.17 -12.75 -14.06
N GLU A 189 18.07 -12.92 -12.73
CA GLU A 189 18.35 -14.19 -12.05
C GLU A 189 17.19 -15.18 -12.10
N CYS A 190 15.95 -14.72 -12.29
CA CYS A 190 14.78 -15.59 -12.29
C CYS A 190 14.60 -16.37 -13.61
N PRO A 191 13.91 -17.52 -13.58
CA PRO A 191 13.46 -18.21 -14.79
C PRO A 191 12.69 -17.28 -15.73
N ASP A 192 12.90 -17.47 -17.04
CA ASP A 192 12.15 -16.73 -18.07
C ASP A 192 10.84 -17.45 -18.38
N ILE A 193 9.76 -16.69 -18.54
CA ILE A 193 8.43 -17.20 -18.84
C ILE A 193 7.99 -16.65 -20.17
N ASP A 194 7.71 -17.54 -21.12
CA ASP A 194 7.12 -17.14 -22.39
C ASP A 194 5.68 -16.63 -22.19
N THR A 195 5.52 -15.31 -22.30
CA THR A 195 4.24 -14.59 -22.28
C THR A 195 3.92 -13.93 -23.63
N SER A 196 4.61 -14.33 -24.72
CA SER A 196 4.51 -13.72 -26.05
C SER A 196 3.07 -13.63 -26.58
N ILE A 197 2.26 -14.66 -26.31
CA ILE A 197 0.86 -14.80 -26.77
C ILE A 197 -0.15 -13.88 -26.07
N PHE A 198 0.21 -13.28 -24.94
CA PHE A 198 -0.67 -12.43 -24.13
C PHE A 198 -0.49 -10.95 -24.47
N PRO A 199 -1.42 -10.05 -24.13
CA PRO A 199 -1.10 -8.62 -24.08
C PRO A 199 -0.12 -8.32 -22.94
N GLU A 200 0.41 -7.09 -22.90
CA GLU A 200 1.04 -6.59 -21.67
C GLU A 200 -0.04 -6.40 -20.60
N PHE A 201 0.14 -7.07 -19.45
CA PHE A 201 -0.70 -6.87 -18.29
C PHE A 201 -0.06 -5.88 -17.31
N LYS A 202 -0.91 -5.19 -16.55
CA LYS A 202 -0.49 -4.33 -15.43
C LYS A 202 -0.93 -4.97 -14.13
N VAL A 203 -0.23 -4.67 -13.04
CA VAL A 203 -0.45 -5.33 -11.75
C VAL A 203 -0.56 -4.31 -10.63
N SER A 204 -1.61 -4.41 -9.83
CA SER A 204 -1.64 -3.76 -8.53
C SER A 204 -1.18 -4.75 -7.48
N ALA A 205 -0.19 -4.38 -6.67
CA ALA A 205 0.40 -5.25 -5.68
C ALA A 205 0.40 -4.59 -4.29
N GLY A 206 0.05 -5.37 -3.29
CA GLY A 206 0.03 -4.99 -1.88
C GLY A 206 0.82 -5.96 -1.04
N ILE A 207 1.80 -5.48 -0.27
CA ILE A 207 2.64 -6.37 0.55
C ILE A 207 2.68 -5.91 2.01
N ALA A 208 2.38 -6.84 2.92
CA ALA A 208 2.39 -6.60 4.36
C ALA A 208 3.12 -7.73 5.10
N GLY A 209 3.77 -7.42 6.24
CA GLY A 209 4.40 -8.44 7.07
C GLY A 209 5.55 -7.96 7.94
N GLY A 210 6.19 -8.93 8.60
CA GLY A 210 7.37 -8.73 9.43
C GLY A 210 7.13 -8.03 10.78
N MET A 211 5.88 -7.93 11.24
CA MET A 211 5.56 -7.45 12.59
C MET A 211 5.19 -8.67 13.44
N SER A 212 5.93 -8.90 14.53
CA SER A 212 5.73 -10.04 15.46
C SER A 212 4.32 -10.12 16.05
N ASN A 213 3.59 -9.01 16.07
CA ASN A 213 2.29 -8.90 16.74
C ASN A 213 1.10 -9.04 15.79
N ASN A 214 1.34 -9.17 14.48
CA ASN A 214 0.26 -9.37 13.51
C ASN A 214 -0.04 -10.87 13.41
N SER A 215 -1.21 -11.28 13.90
CA SER A 215 -1.63 -12.68 13.82
C SER A 215 -1.90 -13.08 12.36
N LEU A 216 -1.25 -14.15 11.92
CA LEU A 216 -1.74 -15.01 10.84
C LEU A 216 -2.30 -16.28 11.50
N ILE A 217 -3.54 -16.61 11.15
CA ILE A 217 -4.22 -17.83 11.58
C ILE A 217 -4.32 -18.74 10.36
N ILE A 218 -3.84 -19.96 10.51
CA ILE A 218 -4.08 -21.04 9.56
C ILE A 218 -5.29 -21.79 10.11
N THR A 219 -6.38 -21.82 9.35
CA THR A 219 -7.61 -22.51 9.77
C THR A 219 -7.40 -24.02 9.75
N GLU A 220 -8.34 -24.79 10.33
CA GLU A 220 -8.28 -26.25 10.30
C GLU A 220 -8.20 -26.82 8.87
N ASP A 221 -8.77 -26.11 7.89
CA ASP A 221 -8.75 -26.48 6.47
C ASP A 221 -7.47 -26.00 5.74
N GLY A 222 -6.51 -25.41 6.45
CA GLY A 222 -5.27 -24.87 5.88
C GLY A 222 -5.45 -23.56 5.12
N ASP A 223 -6.54 -22.84 5.37
CA ASP A 223 -6.87 -21.55 4.76
C ASP A 223 -6.23 -20.40 5.55
N LEU A 224 -5.98 -19.27 4.88
CA LEU A 224 -5.32 -18.11 5.48
C LEU A 224 -6.34 -17.09 6.01
N SER A 225 -6.21 -16.72 7.29
CA SER A 225 -7.01 -15.67 7.92
C SER A 225 -6.17 -14.79 8.86
N GLY A 226 -6.63 -13.57 9.14
CA GLY A 226 -6.02 -12.68 10.14
C GLY A 226 -5.64 -11.29 9.64
N PHE A 227 -5.00 -10.51 10.51
CA PHE A 227 -4.64 -9.13 10.21
C PHE A 227 -3.65 -9.00 9.05
N LEU A 228 -2.75 -9.98 8.91
CA LEU A 228 -1.70 -9.93 7.91
C LEU A 228 -2.25 -9.96 6.47
N ILE A 229 -3.14 -10.92 6.17
CA ILE A 229 -3.79 -11.03 4.85
C ILE A 229 -4.68 -9.81 4.56
N ASN A 230 -5.43 -9.34 5.56
CA ASN A 230 -6.25 -8.14 5.43
C ASN A 230 -5.43 -6.88 5.13
N ASN A 231 -4.24 -6.75 5.73
CA ASN A 231 -3.36 -5.62 5.46
C ASN A 231 -2.78 -5.69 4.04
N ALA A 232 -2.37 -6.86 3.55
CA ALA A 232 -1.92 -7.02 2.17
C ALA A 232 -3.03 -6.66 1.16
N ALA A 233 -4.27 -7.11 1.41
CA ALA A 233 -5.44 -6.76 0.60
C ALA A 233 -5.68 -5.23 0.58
N ARG A 234 -5.59 -4.59 1.75
CA ARG A 234 -5.71 -3.12 1.87
C ARG A 234 -4.63 -2.39 1.08
N MET A 235 -3.38 -2.88 1.11
CA MET A 235 -2.28 -2.30 0.32
C MET A 235 -2.55 -2.45 -1.18
N GLN A 236 -3.00 -3.61 -1.64
CA GLN A 236 -3.28 -3.88 -3.05
C GLN A 236 -4.44 -3.01 -3.54
N ALA A 237 -5.51 -2.90 -2.75
CA ALA A 237 -6.63 -2.03 -3.06
C ALA A 237 -6.21 -0.55 -3.13
N ARG A 238 -5.31 -0.11 -2.25
CA ARG A 238 -4.73 1.25 -2.31
C ARG A 238 -3.87 1.43 -3.56
N ALA A 239 -3.07 0.43 -3.94
CA ALA A 239 -2.27 0.46 -5.16
C ALA A 239 -3.16 0.65 -6.41
N ASN A 240 -4.25 -0.12 -6.51
CA ASN A 240 -5.23 -0.02 -7.59
C ASN A 240 -5.94 1.35 -7.59
N MET A 241 -6.29 1.89 -6.42
CA MET A 241 -6.95 3.21 -6.35
C MET A 241 -6.01 4.35 -6.79
N LEU A 242 -4.73 4.28 -6.42
CA LEU A 242 -3.72 5.28 -6.82
C LEU A 242 -3.35 5.17 -8.30
N SER A 243 -3.37 3.97 -8.87
CA SER A 243 -3.05 3.74 -10.28
C SER A 243 -3.92 2.61 -10.86
N PRO A 244 -5.15 2.91 -11.31
CA PRO A 244 -6.08 1.88 -11.79
C PRO A 244 -5.76 1.34 -13.19
N LYS A 245 -4.73 1.90 -13.85
CA LYS A 245 -4.37 1.58 -15.25
C LYS A 245 -2.90 1.22 -15.43
N ASP A 246 -2.09 1.32 -14.39
CA ASP A 246 -0.65 1.03 -14.48
C ASP A 246 -0.20 0.21 -13.28
N THR A 247 0.97 -0.40 -13.39
CA THR A 247 1.50 -1.25 -12.34
C THR A 247 1.91 -0.42 -11.12
N LYS A 248 1.48 -0.84 -9.93
CA LYS A 248 1.75 -0.13 -8.68
C LYS A 248 1.99 -1.10 -7.54
N ILE A 249 3.01 -0.82 -6.72
CA ILE A 249 3.35 -1.63 -5.55
C ILE A 249 3.26 -0.75 -4.31
N ILE A 250 2.37 -1.11 -3.39
CA ILE A 250 2.27 -0.50 -2.07
C ILE A 250 2.67 -1.51 -1.02
N VAL A 251 3.55 -1.10 -0.11
CA VAL A 251 4.04 -1.93 0.99
C VAL A 251 3.86 -1.23 2.32
N THR A 252 3.81 -1.99 3.41
CA THR A 252 3.88 -1.41 4.76
C THR A 252 5.27 -0.84 5.05
N LYS A 253 5.35 0.23 5.85
CA LYS A 253 6.65 0.84 6.27
C LYS A 253 7.58 -0.17 6.97
N ASN A 254 7.01 -1.12 7.70
CA ASN A 254 7.78 -2.18 8.36
C ASN A 254 8.47 -3.12 7.35
N LEU A 255 7.81 -3.43 6.24
CA LEU A 255 8.40 -4.21 5.16
C LEU A 255 9.59 -3.48 4.54
N GLN A 256 9.47 -2.18 4.25
CA GLN A 256 10.60 -1.35 3.78
C GLN A 256 11.79 -1.47 4.74
N PHE A 257 11.56 -1.30 6.04
CA PHE A 257 12.62 -1.39 7.05
C PHE A 257 13.29 -2.77 7.05
N ASN A 258 12.52 -3.85 7.03
CA ASN A 258 13.06 -5.21 7.03
C ASN A 258 13.80 -5.53 5.72
N PHE A 259 13.31 -5.06 4.57
CA PHE A 259 14.02 -5.18 3.29
C PHE A 259 15.41 -4.54 3.35
N LEU A 260 15.51 -3.30 3.84
CA LEU A 260 16.80 -2.62 3.98
C LEU A 260 17.73 -3.35 4.96
N LYS A 261 17.18 -3.87 6.06
CA LYS A 261 17.92 -4.64 7.07
C LYS A 261 18.45 -5.95 6.51
N GLU A 262 17.64 -6.72 5.80
CA GLU A 262 18.02 -7.98 5.14
C GLU A 262 19.13 -7.74 4.12
N ASN A 263 18.96 -6.74 3.26
CA ASN A 263 19.91 -6.42 2.17
C ASN A 263 21.22 -5.79 2.64
N SER A 264 21.29 -5.28 3.88
CA SER A 264 22.57 -4.88 4.48
C SER A 264 23.47 -6.08 4.81
N LYS A 265 22.90 -7.29 4.92
CA LYS A 265 23.64 -8.53 5.20
C LYS A 265 23.91 -9.33 3.92
N VAL A 266 22.86 -9.60 3.15
CA VAL A 266 22.92 -10.36 1.89
C VAL A 266 22.18 -9.55 0.85
N LYS A 267 22.90 -9.01 -0.12
CA LYS A 267 22.32 -8.13 -1.13
C LYS A 267 21.60 -8.96 -2.19
N SER A 268 20.36 -8.60 -2.47
CA SER A 268 19.57 -9.12 -3.60
C SER A 268 19.81 -8.32 -4.87
N GLU A 269 19.49 -8.89 -6.03
CA GLU A 269 19.53 -8.21 -7.32
C GLU A 269 18.80 -6.85 -7.30
N ILE A 270 17.62 -6.79 -6.66
CA ILE A 270 16.83 -5.57 -6.53
C ILE A 270 17.61 -4.46 -5.83
N PHE A 271 18.31 -4.82 -4.75
CA PHE A 271 19.08 -3.87 -3.95
C PHE A 271 20.40 -3.49 -4.63
N GLU A 272 21.14 -4.46 -5.19
CA GLU A 272 22.43 -4.19 -5.84
C GLU A 272 22.29 -3.30 -7.08
N LYS A 273 21.23 -3.50 -7.85
CA LYS A 273 20.98 -2.75 -9.09
C LYS A 273 20.12 -1.49 -8.87
N ASN A 274 19.76 -1.17 -7.62
CA ASN A 274 18.85 -0.06 -7.29
C ASN A 274 17.57 -0.05 -8.15
N ILE A 275 16.94 -1.22 -8.26
CA ILE A 275 15.73 -1.40 -9.08
C ILE A 275 14.55 -0.67 -8.46
N ILE A 276 14.44 -0.72 -7.13
CA ILE A 276 13.34 -0.13 -6.36
C ILE A 276 13.85 1.04 -5.50
N SER A 277 13.14 2.15 -5.57
CA SER A 277 13.20 3.27 -4.63
C SER A 277 11.92 3.28 -3.79
N PHE A 278 11.98 3.80 -2.56
CA PHE A 278 10.84 3.79 -1.64
C PHE A 278 10.35 5.21 -1.36
N TYR A 279 9.08 5.47 -1.64
CA TYR A 279 8.43 6.76 -1.44
C TYR A 279 7.43 6.69 -0.28
N ASP A 280 7.66 7.47 0.77
CA ASP A 280 6.82 7.45 1.98
C ASP A 280 5.47 8.13 1.73
N ASN A 281 4.39 7.37 1.90
CA ASN A 281 3.02 7.84 1.70
C ASN A 281 2.31 8.16 3.03
N GLY A 282 3.02 8.08 4.16
CA GLY A 282 2.51 8.41 5.49
C GLY A 282 1.52 7.39 6.05
N MET A 283 0.75 7.82 7.05
CA MET A 283 -0.32 7.04 7.67
C MET A 283 -1.60 7.13 6.84
N ILE A 284 -2.13 5.97 6.45
CA ILE A 284 -3.39 5.85 5.72
C ILE A 284 -4.41 5.10 6.58
N SER A 285 -5.58 5.69 6.72
CA SER A 285 -6.69 5.11 7.47
C SER A 285 -7.45 4.14 6.56
N PHE A 286 -7.66 2.93 7.07
CA PHE A 286 -8.52 1.91 6.49
C PHE A 286 -9.64 1.59 7.47
N LYS A 287 -10.67 0.85 7.04
CA LYS A 287 -11.74 0.41 7.94
C LYS A 287 -11.16 -0.31 9.17
N GLY A 288 -11.26 0.33 10.33
CA GLY A 288 -10.85 -0.20 11.64
C GLY A 288 -9.35 -0.15 11.96
N THR A 289 -8.49 0.45 11.13
CA THR A 289 -7.05 0.55 11.42
C THR A 289 -6.38 1.69 10.65
N GLU A 290 -5.23 2.16 11.14
CA GLU A 290 -4.34 3.03 10.38
C GLU A 290 -3.01 2.32 10.16
N ILE A 291 -2.44 2.47 8.96
CA ILE A 291 -1.24 1.75 8.56
C ILE A 291 -0.27 2.74 7.92
N PRO A 292 1.01 2.77 8.34
CA PRO A 292 2.04 3.53 7.63
C PRO A 292 2.44 2.76 6.36
N ILE A 293 2.33 3.41 5.21
CA ILE A 293 2.54 2.78 3.91
C ILE A 293 3.61 3.49 3.09
N VAL A 294 4.17 2.76 2.14
CA VAL A 294 5.26 3.20 1.28
C VAL A 294 4.97 2.67 -0.12
N GLU A 295 5.24 3.50 -1.12
CA GLU A 295 5.24 3.10 -2.51
C GLU A 295 6.62 2.58 -2.92
N ALA A 296 6.68 1.40 -3.53
CA ALA A 296 7.89 0.86 -4.12
C ALA A 296 7.96 1.26 -5.60
N ILE A 297 8.77 2.28 -5.90
CA ILE A 297 8.95 2.87 -7.23
C ILE A 297 10.01 2.08 -7.99
N PHE A 298 9.61 1.48 -9.10
CA PHE A 298 10.53 0.80 -10.03
C PHE A 298 10.35 1.29 -11.47
N ASN A 299 9.19 1.89 -11.79
CA ASN A 299 8.91 2.41 -13.12
C ASN A 299 9.79 3.65 -13.39
N PRO A 300 10.60 3.66 -14.46
CA PRO A 300 11.43 4.83 -14.81
C PRO A 300 10.64 6.13 -14.92
N ASN A 301 9.39 6.07 -15.38
CA ASN A 301 8.52 7.24 -15.53
C ASN A 301 8.06 7.84 -14.19
N GLU A 302 8.16 7.09 -13.09
CA GLU A 302 7.81 7.56 -11.74
C GLU A 302 9.05 7.94 -10.91
N LYS A 303 10.27 7.72 -11.42
CA LYS A 303 11.50 8.04 -10.69
C LYS A 303 11.68 9.54 -10.42
N TYR A 304 10.96 10.42 -11.12
CA TYR A 304 10.95 11.85 -10.79
C TYR A 304 10.49 12.13 -9.35
N LYS A 305 9.75 11.21 -8.72
CA LYS A 305 9.33 11.33 -7.33
C LYS A 305 10.49 11.35 -6.35
N GLU A 306 11.60 10.70 -6.69
CA GLU A 306 12.84 10.71 -5.88
C GLU A 306 13.31 12.14 -5.59
N ALA A 307 13.06 13.07 -6.51
CA ALA A 307 13.46 14.47 -6.37
C ALA A 307 12.65 15.25 -5.33
N PHE A 308 11.57 14.68 -4.77
CA PHE A 308 10.76 15.32 -3.72
C PHE A 308 10.44 14.41 -2.51
N PHE A 309 11.25 13.37 -2.28
CA PHE A 309 11.11 12.49 -1.12
C PHE A 309 11.23 13.24 0.21
N ASN A 310 12.19 14.16 0.30
CA ASN A 310 12.45 14.93 1.52
C ASN A 310 11.24 15.82 1.87
N GLU A 311 10.67 16.49 0.89
CA GLU A 311 9.50 17.35 1.07
C GLU A 311 8.28 16.55 1.53
N MET A 312 8.12 15.33 1.01
CA MET A 312 7.07 14.43 1.47
C MET A 312 7.30 13.96 2.92
N GLU A 313 8.52 13.56 3.28
CA GLU A 313 8.85 13.19 4.66
C GLU A 313 8.63 14.35 5.63
N GLU A 314 9.01 15.57 5.26
CA GLU A 314 8.81 16.76 6.08
C GLU A 314 7.31 17.10 6.23
N LEU A 315 6.51 16.88 5.19
CA LEU A 315 5.05 16.98 5.29
C LEU A 315 4.50 15.93 6.26
N VAL A 316 4.87 14.65 6.11
CA VAL A 316 4.41 13.57 6.99
C VAL A 316 4.79 13.83 8.46
N LYS A 317 6.01 14.33 8.72
CA LYS A 317 6.44 14.77 10.06
C LYS A 317 5.57 15.92 10.59
N SER A 318 5.24 16.90 9.75
CA SER A 318 4.41 18.04 10.12
C SER A 318 2.98 17.63 10.46
N ILE A 319 2.42 16.67 9.72
CA ILE A 319 1.11 16.07 9.99
C ILE A 319 1.14 15.32 11.32
N LYS A 320 2.13 14.44 11.52
CA LYS A 320 2.27 13.68 12.77
C LYS A 320 2.45 14.58 14.00
N GLY A 321 3.11 15.73 13.84
CA GLY A 321 3.28 16.73 14.89
C GLY A 321 2.09 17.68 15.08
N ASN A 322 1.00 17.53 14.31
CA ASN A 322 -0.14 18.46 14.29
C ASN A 322 0.27 19.94 14.10
N LEU A 323 1.26 20.19 13.23
CA LEU A 323 1.91 21.49 13.07
C LEU A 323 1.14 22.49 12.19
N TRP A 324 -0.19 22.52 12.32
CA TRP A 324 -1.09 23.43 11.58
C TRP A 324 -0.69 24.90 11.67
N LYS A 325 -0.33 25.38 12.88
CA LYS A 325 0.07 26.77 13.09
C LYS A 325 1.48 27.11 12.56
N GLN A 326 2.36 26.14 12.48
CA GLN A 326 3.78 26.38 12.25
C GLN A 326 4.18 26.12 10.79
N ARG A 327 4.09 24.86 10.36
CA ARG A 327 4.82 24.38 9.17
C ARG A 327 3.95 23.68 8.15
N LEU A 328 2.77 23.21 8.53
CA LEU A 328 1.96 22.37 7.65
C LEU A 328 1.58 23.08 6.34
N PHE A 329 1.23 24.38 6.38
CA PHE A 329 0.90 25.16 5.18
C PHE A 329 2.11 25.29 4.24
N THR A 330 3.29 25.62 4.77
CA THR A 330 4.49 25.78 3.95
C THR A 330 4.97 24.44 3.42
N SER A 331 4.95 23.38 4.24
CA SER A 331 5.36 22.03 3.83
C SER A 331 4.56 21.49 2.65
N ILE A 332 3.24 21.70 2.60
CA ILE A 332 2.44 21.21 1.47
C ILE A 332 2.72 22.02 0.19
N LEU A 333 2.92 23.34 0.30
CA LEU A 333 3.27 24.17 -0.86
C LEU A 333 4.68 23.87 -1.38
N ASP A 334 5.65 23.61 -0.50
CA ASP A 334 7.01 23.20 -0.86
C ASP A 334 6.98 21.84 -1.57
N LEU A 335 6.18 20.90 -1.08
CA LEU A 335 5.97 19.60 -1.74
C LEU A 335 5.37 19.77 -3.14
N ILE A 336 4.28 20.54 -3.29
CA ILE A 336 3.66 20.78 -4.60
C ILE A 336 4.65 21.46 -5.55
N SER A 337 5.36 22.48 -5.06
CA SER A 337 6.36 23.23 -5.81
C SER A 337 7.45 22.30 -6.36
N LYS A 338 7.96 21.38 -5.53
CA LYS A 338 8.95 20.39 -5.96
C LYS A 338 8.38 19.31 -6.84
N ALA A 339 7.19 18.79 -6.55
CA ALA A 339 6.53 17.79 -7.40
C ALA A 339 6.34 18.31 -8.83
N VAL A 340 5.84 19.55 -8.98
CA VAL A 340 5.64 20.18 -10.28
C VAL A 340 6.96 20.53 -10.97
N SER A 341 8.01 20.88 -10.22
CA SER A 341 9.33 21.17 -10.82
C SER A 341 10.03 19.91 -11.33
N SER A 342 9.75 18.76 -10.71
CA SER A 342 10.42 17.49 -11.02
C SER A 342 9.67 16.65 -12.04
N MET A 343 8.35 16.76 -12.11
CA MET A 343 7.55 16.00 -13.08
C MET A 343 7.83 16.41 -14.54
N PRO A 344 7.48 15.57 -15.53
CA PRO A 344 7.57 15.92 -16.95
C PRO A 344 6.87 17.25 -17.26
N LYS A 345 7.43 18.00 -18.21
CA LYS A 345 6.87 19.30 -18.62
C LYS A 345 5.46 19.13 -19.19
N PHE A 346 4.54 19.99 -18.78
CA PHE A 346 3.19 20.06 -19.32
C PHE A 346 2.84 21.49 -19.73
N GLN A 347 1.85 21.62 -20.61
CA GLN A 347 1.25 22.88 -21.01
C GLN A 347 -0.25 22.67 -21.17
N ILE A 348 -1.06 23.43 -20.42
CA ILE A 348 -2.51 23.35 -20.50
C ILE A 348 -3.08 24.69 -20.98
N ASN A 349 -3.63 24.67 -22.18
CA ASN A 349 -4.22 25.83 -22.84
C ASN A 349 -5.70 25.95 -22.48
N LYS A 350 -5.99 26.21 -21.20
CA LYS A 350 -7.34 26.42 -20.70
C LYS A 350 -7.38 27.71 -19.89
N ARG A 351 -8.28 28.62 -20.27
CA ARG A 351 -8.52 29.85 -19.52
C ARG A 351 -9.15 29.51 -18.17
N VAL A 352 -8.49 29.94 -17.11
CA VAL A 352 -8.90 29.70 -15.71
C VAL A 352 -9.61 30.93 -15.16
N ASN A 353 -9.03 32.11 -15.40
CA ASN A 353 -9.57 33.41 -14.97
C ASN A 353 -9.09 34.52 -15.93
N GLU A 354 -9.23 35.78 -15.53
CA GLU A 354 -8.80 36.93 -16.34
C GLU A 354 -7.28 37.01 -16.54
N TYR A 355 -6.49 36.43 -15.63
CA TYR A 355 -5.04 36.55 -15.59
C TYR A 355 -4.31 35.28 -16.10
N ILE A 356 -4.96 34.12 -16.04
CA ILE A 356 -4.40 32.83 -16.39
C ILE A 356 -5.19 32.29 -17.59
N SER A 357 -4.65 32.53 -18.79
CA SER A 357 -5.18 32.01 -20.06
C SER A 357 -4.67 30.61 -20.39
N ALA A 358 -3.48 30.27 -19.91
CA ALA A 358 -2.84 28.96 -20.00
C ALA A 358 -1.88 28.82 -18.80
N TYR A 359 -1.50 27.59 -18.46
CA TYR A 359 -0.57 27.34 -17.36
C TYR A 359 0.29 26.10 -17.61
N ASP A 360 1.47 26.13 -17.00
CA ASP A 360 2.54 25.15 -17.10
C ASP A 360 3.16 24.89 -15.71
N ASN A 361 4.24 24.11 -15.68
CA ASN A 361 4.96 23.82 -14.43
C ASN A 361 5.38 25.11 -13.70
N LYS A 362 5.90 26.10 -14.44
CA LYS A 362 6.38 27.35 -13.86
C LYS A 362 5.25 28.17 -13.25
N THR A 363 4.09 28.20 -13.92
CA THR A 363 2.91 28.91 -13.42
C THR A 363 2.48 28.38 -12.05
N ILE A 364 2.42 27.05 -11.87
CA ILE A 364 2.05 26.47 -10.57
C ILE A 364 3.14 26.73 -9.52
N TYR A 365 4.42 26.63 -9.89
CA TYR A 365 5.55 26.95 -9.02
C TYR A 365 5.47 28.41 -8.51
N ASP A 366 5.21 29.36 -9.40
CA ASP A 366 5.08 30.78 -9.06
C ASP A 366 3.84 31.05 -8.19
N LEU A 367 2.74 30.31 -8.40
CA LEU A 367 1.58 30.35 -7.52
C LEU A 367 1.89 29.82 -6.11
N CYS A 368 2.65 28.72 -5.98
CA CYS A 368 3.10 28.21 -4.68
C CYS A 368 3.93 29.25 -3.93
N ASN A 369 4.87 29.91 -4.62
CA ASN A 369 5.67 30.99 -4.03
C ASN A 369 4.82 32.18 -3.61
N SER A 370 3.82 32.54 -4.42
CA SER A 370 2.88 33.63 -4.12
C SER A 370 2.02 33.31 -2.89
N ALA A 371 1.49 32.08 -2.79
CA ALA A 371 0.72 31.63 -1.64
C ALA A 371 1.57 31.58 -0.36
N ASN A 372 2.81 31.08 -0.44
CA ASN A 372 3.78 31.10 0.66
C ASN A 372 4.11 32.53 1.11
N GLY A 373 4.36 33.44 0.15
CA GLY A 373 4.61 34.86 0.43
C GLY A 373 3.42 35.55 1.10
N ALA A 374 2.20 35.26 0.65
CA ALA A 374 0.97 35.76 1.28
C ALA A 374 0.82 35.25 2.72
N TYR A 375 1.10 33.97 2.97
CA TYR A 375 0.94 33.35 4.29
C TYR A 375 2.00 33.80 5.30
N VAL A 376 3.28 33.76 4.91
CA VAL A 376 4.42 33.96 5.82
C VAL A 376 4.83 35.42 5.95
N VAL A 377 4.88 36.15 4.82
CA VAL A 377 5.45 37.51 4.78
C VAL A 377 4.35 38.57 4.95
N LYS A 378 3.26 38.46 4.18
CA LYS A 378 2.18 39.46 4.22
C LYS A 378 1.19 39.24 5.37
N GLU A 379 1.17 38.04 5.95
CA GLU A 379 0.14 37.60 6.90
C GLU A 379 -1.29 37.74 6.34
N ASN A 380 -1.43 37.62 5.02
CA ASN A 380 -2.72 37.63 4.32
C ASN A 380 -3.21 36.19 4.12
N TYR A 381 -3.75 35.61 5.19
CA TYR A 381 -4.19 34.21 5.21
C TYR A 381 -5.30 33.92 4.21
N LYS A 382 -6.19 34.89 3.93
CA LYS A 382 -7.26 34.75 2.94
C LYS A 382 -6.70 34.59 1.53
N GLU A 383 -5.85 35.53 1.11
CA GLU A 383 -5.17 35.46 -0.21
C GLU A 383 -4.36 34.16 -0.34
N ALA A 384 -3.67 33.75 0.71
CA ALA A 384 -2.88 32.51 0.72
C ALA A 384 -3.75 31.26 0.51
N ILE A 385 -4.86 31.14 1.25
CA ILE A 385 -5.76 29.98 1.19
C ILE A 385 -6.53 29.96 -0.14
N ASP A 386 -7.02 31.11 -0.61
CA ASP A 386 -7.69 31.22 -1.91
C ASP A 386 -6.74 30.83 -3.07
N THR A 387 -5.47 31.25 -2.98
CA THR A 387 -4.44 30.85 -3.94
C THR A 387 -4.14 29.36 -3.85
N PHE A 388 -4.11 28.78 -2.65
CA PHE A 388 -3.90 27.34 -2.46
C PHE A 388 -5.06 26.50 -3.03
N ALA A 389 -6.30 26.92 -2.81
CA ALA A 389 -7.48 26.29 -3.41
C ALA A 389 -7.45 26.37 -4.95
N LEU A 390 -6.98 27.50 -5.51
CA LEU A 390 -6.76 27.64 -6.94
C LEU A 390 -5.70 26.65 -7.44
N ILE A 391 -4.57 26.52 -6.75
CA ILE A 391 -3.51 25.55 -7.10
C ILE A 391 -4.09 24.14 -7.19
N ILE A 392 -4.84 23.69 -6.18
CA ILE A 392 -5.46 22.36 -6.17
C ILE A 392 -6.39 22.15 -7.36
N LYS A 393 -7.20 23.16 -7.70
CA LYS A 393 -8.09 23.10 -8.87
C LYS A 393 -7.30 22.90 -10.17
N LEU A 394 -6.12 23.51 -10.30
CA LEU A 394 -5.24 23.34 -11.45
C LEU A 394 -4.52 22.00 -11.45
N LEU A 395 -4.07 21.50 -10.30
CA LEU A 395 -3.43 20.19 -10.18
C LEU A 395 -4.34 19.06 -10.66
N LYS A 396 -5.64 19.12 -10.35
CA LYS A 396 -6.66 18.14 -10.81
C LYS A 396 -6.77 18.01 -12.33
N THR A 397 -6.35 19.03 -13.06
CA THR A 397 -6.43 19.06 -14.52
C THR A 397 -5.12 18.64 -15.19
N ILE A 398 -4.05 18.44 -14.43
CA ILE A 398 -2.77 17.94 -14.93
C ILE A 398 -2.87 16.42 -15.09
N PRO A 399 -2.66 15.88 -16.31
CA PRO A 399 -2.62 14.44 -16.53
C PRO A 399 -1.52 13.79 -15.69
N ASP A 400 -1.85 12.66 -15.06
CA ASP A 400 -0.91 11.82 -14.31
C ASP A 400 -0.14 12.55 -13.19
N PHE A 401 -0.70 13.66 -12.67
CA PHE A 401 -0.16 14.29 -11.47
C PHE A 401 -0.23 13.34 -10.27
N ASP A 402 0.74 13.44 -9.37
CA ASP A 402 0.86 12.51 -8.26
C ASP A 402 -0.40 12.53 -7.37
N PRO A 403 -1.13 11.40 -7.26
CA PRO A 403 -2.40 11.35 -6.54
C PRO A 403 -2.22 11.49 -5.02
N MET A 404 -1.09 11.07 -4.46
CA MET A 404 -0.80 11.21 -3.03
C MET A 404 -0.61 12.69 -2.66
N VAL A 405 0.17 13.42 -3.46
CA VAL A 405 0.36 14.87 -3.28
C VAL A 405 -0.97 15.60 -3.36
N LEU A 406 -1.83 15.23 -4.33
CA LEU A 406 -3.15 15.83 -4.50
C LEU A 406 -4.07 15.56 -3.30
N GLU A 407 -4.18 14.31 -2.84
CA GLU A 407 -5.01 13.94 -1.68
C GLU A 407 -4.59 14.72 -0.41
N TYR A 408 -3.29 14.83 -0.16
CA TYR A 408 -2.79 15.63 0.96
C TYR A 408 -3.11 17.12 0.80
N ALA A 409 -2.90 17.67 -0.41
CA ALA A 409 -3.19 19.07 -0.70
C ALA A 409 -4.67 19.41 -0.44
N GLU A 410 -5.58 18.58 -0.94
CA GLU A 410 -7.02 18.72 -0.71
C GLU A 410 -7.37 18.66 0.77
N SER A 411 -6.90 17.64 1.48
CA SER A 411 -7.22 17.45 2.90
C SER A 411 -6.75 18.63 3.77
N ILE A 412 -5.54 19.12 3.51
CA ILE A 412 -4.97 20.26 4.24
C ILE A 412 -5.69 21.56 3.88
N CYS A 413 -5.97 21.81 2.60
CA CYS A 413 -6.70 23.00 2.16
C CYS A 413 -8.10 23.05 2.76
N ASN A 414 -8.84 21.94 2.73
CA ASN A 414 -10.15 21.81 3.36
C ASN A 414 -10.10 22.14 4.86
N GLY A 415 -9.02 21.78 5.56
CA GLY A 415 -8.80 22.14 6.95
C GLY A 415 -8.70 23.65 7.16
N TYR A 416 -7.86 24.32 6.38
CA TYR A 416 -7.71 25.78 6.45
C TYR A 416 -8.96 26.54 6.00
N GLU A 417 -9.67 26.07 4.97
CA GLU A 417 -10.93 26.65 4.50
C GLU A 417 -12.03 26.62 5.57
N LYS A 418 -12.06 25.60 6.44
CA LYS A 418 -13.01 25.56 7.57
C LYS A 418 -12.73 26.63 8.61
N VAL A 419 -11.46 26.99 8.80
CA VAL A 419 -11.02 27.96 9.82
C VAL A 419 -11.12 29.40 9.33
N LEU A 420 -10.93 29.62 8.03
CA LEU A 420 -10.91 30.94 7.41
C LEU A 420 -12.15 31.81 7.72
N PRO A 421 -13.41 31.30 7.70
CA PRO A 421 -14.58 32.10 8.08
C PRO A 421 -14.54 32.62 9.52
N ILE A 422 -13.97 31.85 10.45
CA ILE A 422 -13.82 32.26 11.85
C ILE A 422 -12.82 33.42 11.94
N TYR A 423 -11.71 33.31 11.20
CA TYR A 423 -10.72 34.38 11.10
C TYR A 423 -11.32 35.66 10.50
N ASP A 424 -12.07 35.55 9.41
CA ASP A 424 -12.72 36.68 8.74
C ASP A 424 -13.66 37.45 9.68
N ILE A 425 -14.39 36.75 10.57
CA ILE A 425 -15.25 37.40 11.57
C ILE A 425 -14.42 38.14 12.62
N VAL A 426 -13.36 37.52 13.15
CA VAL A 426 -12.54 38.10 14.22
C VAL A 426 -11.73 39.29 13.70
N ILE A 427 -11.12 39.17 12.51
CA ILE A 427 -10.33 40.24 11.93
C ILE A 427 -11.18 41.43 11.53
N LYS A 428 -12.43 41.20 11.08
CA LYS A 428 -13.36 42.29 10.80
C LYS A 428 -13.66 43.12 12.06
N LYS A 429 -13.89 42.47 13.20
CA LYS A 429 -14.07 43.16 14.49
C LYS A 429 -12.82 43.94 14.89
N GLU A 430 -11.63 43.36 14.70
CA GLU A 430 -10.36 44.05 14.98
C GLU A 430 -10.19 45.30 14.09
N ILE A 431 -10.58 45.23 12.81
CA ILE A 431 -10.57 46.37 11.90
C ILE A 431 -11.56 47.45 12.37
N GLU A 432 -12.77 47.05 12.74
CA GLU A 432 -13.80 47.96 13.25
C GLU A 432 -13.37 48.69 14.53
N MET A 433 -12.61 48.04 15.41
CA MET A 433 -12.06 48.64 16.62
C MET A 433 -10.91 49.61 16.35
N ASN A 434 -10.14 49.41 15.28
CA ASN A 434 -8.95 50.20 14.95
C ASN A 434 -9.14 51.15 13.75
N LEU A 435 -10.39 51.46 13.37
CA LEU A 435 -10.71 52.25 12.17
C LEU A 435 -9.97 53.58 12.09
N THR A 436 -9.83 54.27 13.22
CA THR A 436 -9.20 55.60 13.30
C THR A 436 -7.68 55.56 13.12
N GLU A 437 -7.05 54.39 13.35
CA GLU A 437 -5.62 54.17 13.11
C GLU A 437 -5.35 53.64 11.70
N ILE A 438 -6.30 52.90 11.13
CA ILE A 438 -6.21 52.31 9.79
C ILE A 438 -6.53 53.32 8.70
N PHE A 439 -7.55 54.15 8.90
CA PHE A 439 -8.07 55.06 7.88
C PHE A 439 -7.88 56.53 8.28
N PRO A 440 -7.57 57.42 7.32
CA PRO A 440 -7.66 58.86 7.54
C PRO A 440 -9.07 59.27 7.96
N ALA A 441 -9.21 60.32 8.78
CA ALA A 441 -10.47 60.72 9.44
C ALA A 441 -11.67 60.91 8.49
N ASN A 442 -11.42 61.31 7.24
CA ASN A 442 -12.44 61.46 6.19
C ASN A 442 -12.96 60.13 5.60
N HIS A 443 -12.23 59.02 5.74
CA HIS A 443 -12.59 57.72 5.21
C HIS A 443 -13.32 56.82 6.22
N VAL A 444 -13.25 57.12 7.52
CA VAL A 444 -13.95 56.37 8.58
C VAL A 444 -15.48 56.39 8.42
N PRO A 445 -16.14 57.54 8.16
CA PRO A 445 -17.59 57.58 7.93
C PRO A 445 -17.99 56.84 6.65
N ILE A 446 -17.10 56.84 5.64
CA ILE A 446 -17.31 56.12 4.38
C ILE A 446 -17.30 54.61 4.64
N PHE A 447 -16.33 54.11 5.40
CA PHE A 447 -16.29 52.68 5.77
C PHE A 447 -17.54 52.23 6.53
N GLN A 448 -18.00 53.04 7.49
CA GLN A 448 -19.21 52.76 8.29
C GLN A 448 -20.50 52.78 7.45
N ASN A 449 -20.60 53.70 6.48
CA ASN A 449 -21.79 53.85 5.64
C ASN A 449 -21.84 52.86 4.46
N VAL A 450 -20.70 52.33 4.03
CA VAL A 450 -20.56 51.49 2.82
C VAL A 450 -20.68 49.98 3.12
N GLN A 451 -20.98 49.58 4.37
CA GLN A 451 -21.20 48.17 4.75
C GLN A 451 -22.29 47.43 3.93
N LYS A 452 -23.07 48.14 3.10
CA LYS A 452 -24.13 47.60 2.22
C LYS A 452 -23.82 47.62 0.71
N ALA A 453 -22.64 48.06 0.25
CA ALA A 453 -22.33 48.18 -1.19
C ALA A 453 -21.02 47.46 -1.61
N ASN A 454 -21.15 46.53 -2.57
CA ASN A 454 -20.26 45.38 -2.79
C ASN A 454 -18.83 45.66 -3.26
N GLU A 455 -18.50 46.78 -3.92
CA GLU A 455 -17.17 46.94 -4.54
C GLU A 455 -16.23 47.87 -3.77
N THR A 456 -16.75 49.02 -3.33
CA THR A 456 -16.00 50.00 -2.52
C THR A 456 -15.65 49.45 -1.14
N TYR A 457 -16.56 48.69 -0.53
CA TYR A 457 -16.30 48.01 0.74
C TYR A 457 -15.15 47.00 0.62
N ASN A 458 -15.11 46.21 -0.44
CA ASN A 458 -14.05 45.23 -0.67
C ASN A 458 -12.68 45.90 -0.87
N LYS A 459 -12.62 47.03 -1.58
CA LYS A 459 -11.39 47.82 -1.73
C LYS A 459 -10.89 48.38 -0.39
N LEU A 460 -11.80 48.92 0.42
CA LEU A 460 -11.46 49.42 1.76
C LEU A 460 -11.05 48.30 2.71
N MET A 461 -11.71 47.14 2.65
CA MET A 461 -11.36 45.97 3.45
C MET A 461 -9.98 45.44 3.08
N LYS A 462 -9.65 45.38 1.78
CA LYS A 462 -8.31 45.02 1.31
C LYS A 462 -7.25 46.00 1.83
N TYR A 463 -7.52 47.30 1.75
CA TYR A 463 -6.64 48.33 2.31
C TYR A 463 -6.43 48.17 3.82
N ALA A 464 -7.51 47.88 4.56
CA ALA A 464 -7.42 47.65 5.99
C ALA A 464 -6.57 46.42 6.33
N LEU A 465 -6.76 45.31 5.62
CA LEU A 465 -6.01 44.07 5.81
C LEU A 465 -4.50 44.22 5.52
N ASP A 466 -4.13 45.13 4.61
CA ASP A 466 -2.75 45.46 4.27
C ASP A 466 -2.12 46.52 5.21
N SER A 467 -2.88 47.08 6.16
CA SER A 467 -2.41 48.12 7.06
C SER A 467 -1.50 47.58 8.17
N ASN A 468 -0.37 48.28 8.38
CA ASN A 468 0.57 48.01 9.49
C ASN A 468 -0.02 48.25 10.89
N ALA A 469 -1.19 48.90 10.98
CA ALA A 469 -1.91 49.09 12.23
C ALA A 469 -2.47 47.76 12.79
N LEU A 470 -2.73 46.76 11.93
CA LEU A 470 -3.19 45.43 12.35
C LEU A 470 -2.02 44.53 12.79
N LYS A 471 -1.48 44.78 13.99
CA LYS A 471 -0.32 44.06 14.55
C LYS A 471 -0.62 42.65 15.06
N ARG A 472 -1.90 42.26 15.17
CA ARG A 472 -2.33 40.99 15.81
C ARG A 472 -2.77 39.90 14.85
N ARG A 473 -2.65 40.08 13.54
CA ARG A 473 -3.10 39.12 12.49
C ARG A 473 -2.62 37.70 12.76
N LYS A 474 -1.32 37.50 12.89
CA LYS A 474 -0.70 36.20 13.21
C LYS A 474 -1.15 35.59 14.53
N SER A 475 -1.24 36.41 15.58
CA SER A 475 -1.69 35.94 16.90
C SER A 475 -3.15 35.47 16.86
N ILE A 476 -4.02 36.18 16.16
CA ILE A 476 -5.43 35.81 15.98
C ILE A 476 -5.50 34.50 15.20
N TRP A 477 -4.83 34.40 14.06
CA TRP A 477 -4.82 33.20 13.23
C TRP A 477 -4.34 31.96 13.98
N TYR A 478 -3.20 32.05 14.66
CA TYR A 478 -2.64 30.94 15.44
C TYR A 478 -3.54 30.56 16.62
N GLY A 479 -4.15 31.56 17.28
CA GLY A 479 -5.09 31.31 18.36
C GLY A 479 -6.36 30.58 17.90
N ILE A 480 -6.83 30.83 16.67
CA ILE A 480 -7.98 30.10 16.11
C ILE A 480 -7.56 28.67 15.74
N LEU A 481 -6.43 28.48 15.05
CA LEU A 481 -5.92 27.15 14.70
C LEU A 481 -5.72 26.25 15.93
N GLU A 482 -5.26 26.83 17.05
CA GLU A 482 -5.09 26.09 18.30
C GLU A 482 -6.41 25.69 18.94
N LYS A 483 -7.44 26.54 18.86
CA LYS A 483 -8.79 26.23 19.35
C LYS A 483 -9.47 25.16 18.50
N GLU A 484 -9.29 25.22 17.19
CA GLU A 484 -9.91 24.31 16.23
C GLU A 484 -9.09 23.03 15.97
N LEU A 485 -7.97 22.83 16.68
CA LEU A 485 -7.03 21.74 16.39
C LEU A 485 -7.70 20.35 16.38
N ASN A 486 -8.65 20.12 17.29
CA ASN A 486 -9.40 18.86 17.37
C ASN A 486 -10.34 18.63 16.17
N ASN A 487 -10.72 19.69 15.46
CA ASN A 487 -11.58 19.64 14.26
C ASN A 487 -10.75 19.58 12.96
N LEU A 488 -9.44 19.80 13.06
CA LEU A 488 -8.47 19.82 11.96
C LEU A 488 -7.79 18.46 11.81
N VAL A 489 -8.58 17.44 11.43
CA VAL A 489 -8.08 16.08 11.21
C VAL A 489 -7.79 15.86 9.71
N ILE A 490 -6.55 15.50 9.38
CA ILE A 490 -6.14 15.08 8.04
C ILE A 490 -6.47 13.60 7.92
N ASN A 491 -7.59 13.28 7.27
CA ASN A 491 -8.01 11.90 7.07
C ASN A 491 -7.69 11.45 5.65
N MET A 492 -6.62 10.67 5.50
CA MET A 492 -6.27 9.97 4.27
C MET A 492 -6.92 8.58 4.31
N TYR A 493 -8.16 8.46 3.83
CA TYR A 493 -8.92 7.21 3.90
C TYR A 493 -8.84 6.41 2.61
N SER A 494 -8.64 5.10 2.71
CA SER A 494 -8.69 4.17 1.59
C SER A 494 -9.75 3.07 1.81
N GLY A 495 -10.70 2.99 0.87
CA GLY A 495 -11.80 2.01 0.87
C GLY A 495 -13.15 2.61 0.49
N LYS A 496 -14.18 1.77 0.38
CA LYS A 496 -15.57 2.26 0.31
C LYS A 496 -15.93 2.91 1.65
N LYS A 497 -16.39 4.15 1.62
CA LYS A 497 -16.93 4.84 2.81
C LYS A 497 -18.29 4.28 3.18
#